data_AF-A0A497JGA0-F1
#
_entry.id   AF-A0A497JGA0-F1
#
_cell.length_a   1.000
_cell.length_b   1.000
_cell.length_c   1.000
_cell.angle_alpha   90.00
_cell.angle_beta   90.00
_cell.angle_gamma   90.00
#
_symmetry.space_group_name_H-M   'P 1'
#
loop_
_entity.id
_entity.type
_entity.pdbx_description
1 polymer ?
#
loop_
_entity_poly.entity_id
_entity_poly.type
_entity_poly.pdbx_seq_one_letter_code
_entity_poly.pdbx_strand_id
1 'polypeptide(L)'
;NAVNTMCEKLAFEIEKLCDCKIGLKILSNLAIYRMANAKAVFPKEVLGEAVDAVIEAWRFASLDQFRATTHNKGIMNGIDAVAIACGNDFRALEAGAHSYACLDGRYKPLTRYWKDKQGNLVGEIELPIQVGIVGGSTRVNPMAKLCLKILGVKSAKELACVLASIGLAQNFAALYALATEGIQRGHMRLHAENIAVQAGAKGAEIKKVALRMIEMQSINEATAKEILKEIRKGA
;
A
#
# COMPACT_ATOMS: atom_id res chain seq x y z
N ASN A 1 2.86 17.28 -18.44
CA ASN A 1 3.02 17.71 -19.85
C ASN A 1 1.82 18.46 -20.38
N ALA A 2 0.66 17.82 -20.57
CA ALA A 2 -0.51 18.49 -21.14
C ALA A 2 -0.89 19.81 -20.44
N VAL A 3 -1.02 19.79 -19.11
CA VAL A 3 -1.34 20.99 -18.32
C VAL A 3 -0.24 22.06 -18.41
N ASN A 4 1.04 21.67 -18.33
CA ASN A 4 2.16 22.63 -18.45
C ASN A 4 2.11 23.36 -19.80
N THR A 5 1.90 22.64 -20.90
CA THR A 5 1.77 23.23 -22.22
C THR A 5 0.57 24.18 -22.32
N MET A 6 -0.54 23.86 -21.63
CA MET A 6 -1.69 24.78 -21.54
C MET A 6 -1.31 26.05 -20.76
N CYS A 7 -0.66 25.92 -19.60
CA CYS A 7 -0.20 27.05 -18.80
C CYS A 7 0.80 27.93 -19.57
N GLU A 8 1.72 27.33 -20.32
CA GLU A 8 2.69 28.06 -21.15
C GLU A 8 2.02 28.86 -22.26
N LYS A 9 1.00 28.28 -22.93
CA LYS A 9 0.24 28.98 -23.97
C LYS A 9 -0.62 30.11 -23.43
N LEU A 10 -1.21 29.93 -22.25
CA LEU A 10 -2.07 30.93 -21.62
C LEU A 10 -1.29 32.09 -21.00
N ALA A 11 0.01 31.91 -20.72
CA ALA A 11 0.79 32.88 -20.00
C ALA A 11 0.78 34.26 -20.66
N PHE A 12 1.02 34.32 -21.98
CA PHE A 12 1.07 35.59 -22.71
C PHE A 12 -0.25 36.38 -22.65
N GLU A 13 -1.38 35.69 -22.77
CA GLU A 13 -2.70 36.34 -22.69
C GLU A 13 -2.98 36.85 -21.28
N ILE A 14 -2.59 36.12 -20.24
CA ILE A 14 -2.75 36.55 -18.84
C ILE A 14 -1.82 37.74 -18.53
N GLU A 15 -0.57 37.73 -19.01
CA GLU A 15 0.36 38.86 -18.83
C GLU A 15 -0.20 40.16 -19.42
N LYS A 16 -0.82 40.09 -20.61
CA LYS A 16 -1.50 41.23 -21.23
C LYS A 16 -2.71 41.71 -20.43
N LEU A 17 -3.53 40.79 -19.94
CA LEU A 17 -4.75 41.13 -19.21
C LEU A 17 -4.46 41.73 -17.83
N CYS A 18 -3.35 41.34 -17.21
CA CYS A 18 -3.02 41.70 -15.84
C CYS A 18 -1.86 42.71 -15.71
N ASP A 19 -1.26 43.15 -16.82
CA ASP A 19 -0.06 44.00 -16.86
C ASP A 19 1.03 43.50 -15.89
N CYS A 20 1.33 42.21 -15.98
CA CYS A 20 2.26 41.54 -15.08
C CYS A 20 3.18 40.58 -15.82
N LYS A 21 4.20 40.07 -15.13
CA LYS A 21 5.10 39.02 -15.63
C LYS A 21 4.81 37.71 -14.92
N ILE A 22 4.53 36.66 -15.68
CA ILE A 22 4.25 35.33 -15.14
C ILE A 22 5.55 34.57 -14.94
N GLY A 23 5.76 34.14 -13.69
CA GLY A 23 6.83 33.23 -13.31
C GLY A 23 6.58 31.79 -13.76
N LEU A 24 6.19 30.93 -12.83
CA LEU A 24 6.06 29.49 -13.05
C LEU A 24 4.80 29.12 -13.83
N LYS A 25 4.94 28.19 -14.77
CA LYS A 25 3.88 27.62 -15.62
C LYS A 25 3.88 26.10 -15.47
N ILE A 26 3.51 25.63 -14.29
CA ILE A 26 3.74 24.25 -13.87
C ILE A 26 2.50 23.67 -13.19
N LEU A 27 2.24 22.39 -13.40
CA LEU A 27 1.23 21.66 -12.65
C LEU A 27 1.50 21.67 -11.14
N SER A 28 0.45 21.44 -10.35
CA SER A 28 0.56 21.05 -8.95
C SER A 28 0.42 19.53 -8.82
N ASN A 29 1.27 18.90 -7.99
CA ASN A 29 1.13 17.48 -7.64
C ASN A 29 0.15 17.25 -6.47
N LEU A 30 -0.27 18.31 -5.78
CA LEU A 30 -1.40 18.26 -4.85
C LEU A 30 -2.71 18.24 -5.65
N ALA A 31 -3.00 17.08 -6.24
CA ALA A 31 -4.08 16.89 -7.21
C ALA A 31 -5.45 16.67 -6.54
N ILE A 32 -5.88 17.57 -5.66
CA ILE A 32 -7.12 17.46 -4.87
C ILE A 32 -8.41 17.41 -5.72
N TYR A 33 -8.34 17.80 -6.98
CA TYR A 33 -9.45 17.68 -7.94
C TYR A 33 -9.49 16.31 -8.64
N ARG A 34 -8.58 15.40 -8.26
CA ARG A 34 -8.43 14.06 -8.84
C ARG A 34 -8.31 13.01 -7.75
N MET A 35 -9.38 12.90 -6.96
CA MET A 35 -9.48 11.99 -5.83
C MET A 35 -9.88 10.58 -6.26
N ALA A 36 -9.38 9.60 -5.54
CA ALA A 36 -9.86 8.22 -5.58
C ALA A 36 -10.29 7.78 -4.18
N ASN A 37 -11.37 7.01 -4.13
CA ASN A 37 -12.00 6.56 -2.90
C ASN A 37 -12.20 5.05 -2.94
N ALA A 38 -11.92 4.37 -1.83
CA ALA A 38 -12.26 2.96 -1.66
C ALA A 38 -12.76 2.70 -0.24
N LYS A 39 -13.68 1.75 -0.11
CA LYS A 39 -14.30 1.36 1.15
C LYS A 39 -14.49 -0.16 1.19
N ALA A 40 -14.21 -0.76 2.33
CA ALA A 40 -14.39 -2.18 2.58
C ALA A 40 -15.08 -2.41 3.93
N VAL A 41 -15.90 -3.45 3.99
CA VAL A 41 -16.55 -3.92 5.22
C VAL A 41 -16.05 -5.34 5.49
N PHE A 42 -15.48 -5.55 6.67
CA PHE A 42 -14.95 -6.84 7.12
C PHE A 42 -15.87 -7.40 8.20
N PRO A 43 -16.53 -8.56 7.96
CA PRO A 43 -17.49 -9.11 8.90
C PRO A 43 -16.87 -9.41 10.27
N LYS A 44 -17.57 -9.06 11.35
CA LYS A 44 -17.11 -9.32 12.72
C LYS A 44 -16.92 -10.81 12.97
N GLU A 45 -17.73 -11.66 12.37
CA GLU A 45 -17.66 -13.12 12.55
C GLU A 45 -16.34 -13.69 12.05
N VAL A 46 -15.70 -13.02 11.08
CA VAL A 46 -14.39 -13.42 10.53
C VAL A 46 -13.24 -12.85 11.37
N LEU A 47 -13.37 -11.61 11.84
CA LEU A 47 -12.27 -10.89 12.50
C LEU A 47 -12.23 -11.07 14.03
N GLY A 48 -13.36 -11.36 14.68
CA GLY A 48 -13.43 -11.47 16.13
C GLY A 48 -12.93 -10.21 16.86
N GLU A 49 -12.03 -10.40 17.82
CA GLU A 49 -11.43 -9.32 18.63
C GLU A 49 -10.53 -8.37 17.80
N ALA A 50 -10.08 -8.80 16.61
CA ALA A 50 -9.23 -7.98 15.76
C ALA A 50 -9.94 -6.69 15.27
N VAL A 51 -11.27 -6.66 15.27
CA VAL A 51 -12.04 -5.45 14.92
C VAL A 51 -11.63 -4.27 15.81
N ASP A 52 -11.70 -4.45 17.12
CA ASP A 52 -11.40 -3.38 18.08
C ASP A 52 -9.90 -3.07 18.11
N ALA A 53 -9.06 -4.10 17.97
CA ALA A 53 -7.61 -3.93 17.94
C ALA A 53 -7.14 -3.10 16.71
N VAL A 54 -7.73 -3.32 15.54
CA VAL A 54 -7.44 -2.53 14.32
C VAL A 54 -7.90 -1.07 14.47
N ILE A 55 -9.06 -0.84 15.08
CA ILE A 55 -9.57 0.52 15.34
C ILE A 55 -8.64 1.25 16.31
N GLU A 56 -8.16 0.59 17.35
CA GLU A 56 -7.23 1.20 18.29
C GLU A 56 -5.87 1.52 17.65
N ALA A 57 -5.36 0.62 16.81
CA ALA A 57 -4.13 0.87 16.05
C ALA A 57 -4.28 2.06 15.07
N TRP A 58 -5.46 2.21 14.44
CA TRP A 58 -5.78 3.39 13.63
C TRP A 58 -5.92 4.66 14.48
N ARG A 59 -6.57 4.59 15.64
CA ARG A 59 -6.69 5.73 16.56
C ARG A 59 -5.34 6.26 16.99
N PHE A 60 -4.39 5.39 17.31
CA PHE A 60 -3.01 5.81 17.58
C PHE A 60 -2.43 6.61 16.41
N ALA A 61 -2.59 6.13 15.17
CA ALA A 61 -2.15 6.87 13.98
C ALA A 61 -2.88 8.21 13.81
N SER A 62 -4.15 8.32 14.20
CA SER A 62 -4.92 9.57 14.12
C SER A 62 -4.49 10.63 15.15
N LEU A 63 -3.89 10.18 16.26
CA LEU A 63 -3.51 11.02 17.40
C LEU A 63 -2.02 11.37 17.43
N ASP A 64 -1.16 10.64 16.72
CA ASP A 64 0.29 10.84 16.69
C ASP A 64 0.84 10.85 15.26
N GLN A 65 1.54 11.93 14.89
CA GLN A 65 2.17 12.09 13.59
C GLN A 65 3.29 11.07 13.33
N PHE A 66 4.03 10.64 14.36
CA PHE A 66 5.06 9.61 14.21
C PHE A 66 4.42 8.30 13.72
N ARG A 67 3.31 7.91 14.34
CA ARG A 67 2.54 6.75 13.89
C ARG A 67 1.84 6.99 12.55
N ALA A 68 1.22 8.15 12.32
CA ALA A 68 0.58 8.50 11.05
C ALA A 68 1.53 8.34 9.86
N THR A 69 2.79 8.75 10.03
CA THR A 69 3.83 8.63 8.99
C THR A 69 4.07 7.16 8.62
N THR A 70 4.24 6.28 9.61
CA THR A 70 4.44 4.85 9.35
C THR A 70 3.17 4.18 8.82
N HIS A 71 2.00 4.63 9.26
CA HIS A 71 0.70 4.18 8.79
C HIS A 71 0.51 4.46 7.30
N ASN A 72 0.79 5.70 6.87
CA ASN A 72 0.69 6.11 5.47
C ASN A 72 1.79 5.46 4.62
N LYS A 73 3.01 5.28 5.13
CA LYS A 73 4.05 4.47 4.48
C LYS A 73 3.52 3.07 4.14
N GLY A 74 2.78 2.45 5.07
CA GLY A 74 2.15 1.15 4.87
C GLY A 74 1.19 1.11 3.68
N ILE A 75 0.37 2.16 3.51
CA ILE A 75 -0.51 2.36 2.35
C ILE A 75 0.32 2.44 1.06
N MET A 76 1.34 3.31 1.07
CA MET A 76 2.13 3.60 -0.12
C MET A 76 2.96 2.39 -0.61
N ASN A 77 3.36 1.46 0.27
CA ASN A 77 3.98 0.19 -0.15
C ASN A 77 3.14 -0.55 -1.21
N GLY A 78 1.81 -0.55 -1.07
CA GLY A 78 0.91 -1.22 -2.01
C GLY A 78 0.66 -0.38 -3.26
N ILE A 79 0.40 0.92 -3.07
CA ILE A 79 0.12 1.86 -4.15
C ILE A 79 1.31 1.98 -5.11
N ASP A 80 2.51 2.19 -4.56
CA ASP A 80 3.72 2.37 -5.35
C ASP A 80 4.10 1.12 -6.12
N ALA A 81 3.91 -0.07 -5.52
CA ALA A 81 4.16 -1.33 -6.20
C ALA A 81 3.34 -1.45 -7.50
N VAL A 82 2.04 -1.11 -7.44
CA VAL A 82 1.18 -1.13 -8.62
C VAL A 82 1.48 0.02 -9.57
N ALA A 83 1.76 1.22 -9.05
CA ALA A 83 2.14 2.36 -9.87
C ALA A 83 3.39 2.05 -10.71
N ILE A 84 4.45 1.51 -10.09
CA ILE A 84 5.69 1.10 -10.76
C ILE A 84 5.39 0.01 -11.80
N ALA A 85 4.66 -1.04 -11.42
CA ALA A 85 4.32 -2.13 -12.32
C ALA A 85 3.55 -1.64 -13.56
N CYS A 86 2.66 -0.65 -13.38
CA CYS A 86 1.88 -0.06 -14.47
C CYS A 86 2.57 1.10 -15.17
N GLY A 87 3.85 1.40 -14.88
CA GLY A 87 4.59 2.48 -15.53
C GLY A 87 4.11 3.90 -15.18
N ASN A 88 3.62 4.11 -13.97
CA ASN A 88 3.20 5.40 -13.46
C ASN A 88 4.29 6.05 -12.58
N ASP A 89 4.23 7.37 -12.43
CA ASP A 89 5.16 8.13 -11.59
C ASP A 89 4.77 8.02 -10.12
N PHE A 90 5.43 7.13 -9.37
CA PHE A 90 5.15 6.96 -7.95
C PHE A 90 5.52 8.19 -7.11
N ARG A 91 6.52 9.01 -7.51
CA ARG A 91 6.90 10.21 -6.76
C ARG A 91 5.78 11.25 -6.81
N ALA A 92 5.12 11.36 -7.96
CA ALA A 92 3.97 12.25 -8.13
C ALA A 92 2.76 11.81 -7.29
N LEU A 93 2.61 10.50 -7.05
CA LEU A 93 1.58 9.96 -6.16
C LEU A 93 1.94 10.19 -4.69
N GLU A 94 3.17 9.86 -4.29
CA GLU A 94 3.71 10.08 -2.94
C GLU A 94 3.59 11.54 -2.50
N ALA A 95 4.05 12.47 -3.35
CA ALA A 95 3.95 13.91 -3.08
C ALA A 95 2.51 14.36 -2.86
N GLY A 96 1.58 13.90 -3.71
CA GLY A 96 0.16 14.24 -3.61
C GLY A 96 -0.49 13.64 -2.36
N ALA A 97 -0.26 12.36 -2.09
CA ALA A 97 -0.82 11.63 -0.96
C ALA A 97 -0.34 12.22 0.37
N HIS A 98 0.97 12.43 0.53
CA HIS A 98 1.52 12.96 1.77
C HIS A 98 1.23 14.45 1.99
N SER A 99 1.14 15.26 0.92
CA SER A 99 0.68 16.65 1.04
C SER A 99 -0.81 16.72 1.40
N TYR A 100 -1.63 15.81 0.86
CA TYR A 100 -3.05 15.71 1.21
C TYR A 100 -3.24 15.29 2.67
N ALA A 101 -2.41 14.37 3.17
CA ALA A 101 -2.43 13.92 4.56
C ALA A 101 -2.22 15.06 5.58
N CYS A 102 -1.62 16.18 5.18
CA CYS A 102 -1.41 17.36 6.03
C CYS A 102 -2.14 18.62 5.56
N LEU A 103 -3.14 18.50 4.67
CA LEU A 103 -3.83 19.64 4.07
C LEU A 103 -4.47 20.59 5.12
N ASP A 104 -4.98 20.02 6.22
CA ASP A 104 -5.62 20.77 7.31
C ASP A 104 -4.63 21.23 8.40
N GLY A 105 -3.32 21.27 8.11
CA GLY A 105 -2.29 21.75 9.04
C GLY A 105 -1.76 20.72 10.04
N ARG A 106 -2.29 19.49 10.06
CA ARG A 106 -1.73 18.36 10.83
C ARG A 106 -1.67 17.13 9.95
N TYR A 107 -0.52 16.45 9.95
CA TYR A 107 -0.33 15.20 9.22
C TYR A 107 -1.13 14.06 9.87
N LYS A 108 -2.08 13.48 9.13
CA LYS A 108 -3.06 12.48 9.59
C LYS A 108 -3.01 11.21 8.73
N PRO A 109 -3.60 10.10 9.21
CA PRO A 109 -3.83 8.91 8.38
C PRO A 109 -4.68 9.24 7.15
N LEU A 110 -4.35 8.65 6.01
CA LEU A 110 -5.15 8.71 4.77
C LEU A 110 -6.38 7.79 4.80
N THR A 111 -6.47 6.92 5.82
CA THR A 111 -7.60 6.01 6.02
C THR A 111 -8.42 6.38 7.25
N ARG A 112 -9.67 5.90 7.29
CA ARG A 112 -10.56 5.90 8.44
C ARG A 112 -11.01 4.48 8.75
N TYR A 113 -11.07 4.13 10.03
CA TYR A 113 -11.63 2.86 10.51
C TYR A 113 -12.66 3.09 11.60
N TRP A 114 -13.78 2.36 11.53
CA TRP A 114 -14.85 2.42 12.53
C TRP A 114 -15.66 1.13 12.53
N LYS A 115 -16.54 0.95 13.53
CA LYS A 115 -17.54 -0.12 13.54
C LYS A 115 -18.85 0.37 12.94
N ASP A 116 -19.47 -0.43 12.07
CA ASP A 116 -20.85 -0.20 11.68
C ASP A 116 -21.84 -0.62 12.79
N LYS A 117 -23.15 -0.51 12.50
CA LYS A 117 -24.22 -0.87 13.45
C LYS A 117 -24.26 -2.36 13.79
N GLN A 118 -23.71 -3.20 12.92
CA GLN A 118 -23.63 -4.66 13.10
C GLN A 118 -22.35 -5.08 13.83
N GLY A 119 -21.45 -4.12 14.09
CA GLY A 119 -20.15 -4.38 14.72
C GLY A 119 -19.06 -4.83 13.75
N ASN A 120 -19.30 -4.76 12.44
CA ASN A 120 -18.29 -5.05 11.43
C ASN A 120 -17.27 -3.92 11.37
N LEU A 121 -16.03 -4.27 11.03
CA LEU A 121 -15.00 -3.27 10.77
C LEU A 121 -15.24 -2.66 9.40
N VAL A 122 -15.34 -1.33 9.35
CA VAL A 122 -15.39 -0.57 8.10
C VAL A 122 -14.08 0.18 7.95
N GLY A 123 -13.42 0.00 6.80
CA GLY A 123 -12.24 0.74 6.40
C GLY A 123 -12.54 1.60 5.18
N GLU A 124 -12.03 2.82 5.15
CA GLU A 124 -12.16 3.75 4.03
C GLU A 124 -10.84 4.48 3.78
N ILE A 125 -10.55 4.78 2.52
CA ILE A 125 -9.40 5.58 2.09
C ILE A 125 -9.87 6.63 1.09
N GLU A 126 -9.30 7.83 1.20
CA GLU A 126 -9.46 8.92 0.24
C GLU A 126 -8.11 9.60 0.03
N LEU A 127 -7.66 9.71 -1.22
CA LEU A 127 -6.41 10.39 -1.55
C LEU A 127 -6.33 10.83 -3.02
N PRO A 128 -5.50 11.83 -3.36
CA PRO A 128 -5.21 12.19 -4.75
C PRO A 128 -4.50 11.05 -5.47
N ILE A 129 -5.03 10.59 -6.60
CA ILE A 129 -4.38 9.56 -7.43
C ILE A 129 -4.35 10.02 -8.90
N GLN A 130 -3.22 10.61 -9.27
CA GLN A 130 -2.95 11.11 -10.61
C GLN A 130 -2.19 10.11 -11.47
N VAL A 131 -2.90 9.12 -12.00
CA VAL A 131 -2.35 8.06 -12.87
C VAL A 131 -2.75 8.22 -14.33
N GLY A 132 -2.09 7.48 -15.21
CA GLY A 132 -2.43 7.34 -16.62
C GLY A 132 -2.39 5.88 -17.06
N ILE A 133 -3.24 5.57 -18.04
CA ILE A 133 -3.19 4.30 -18.80
C ILE A 133 -2.68 4.52 -20.24
N VAL A 134 -2.41 5.77 -20.60
CA VAL A 134 -1.85 6.22 -21.89
C VAL A 134 -0.78 7.27 -21.63
N GLY A 135 0.36 7.17 -22.32
CA GLY A 135 1.44 8.17 -22.26
C GLY A 135 2.52 7.87 -21.21
N GLY A 136 3.66 8.54 -21.30
CA GLY A 136 4.82 8.25 -20.45
C GLY A 136 5.39 6.85 -20.68
N SER A 137 5.94 6.23 -19.64
CA SER A 137 6.53 4.88 -19.70
C SER A 137 5.48 3.78 -19.94
N THR A 138 4.19 4.03 -19.69
CA THR A 138 3.09 3.10 -20.02
C THR A 138 3.03 2.74 -21.51
N ARG A 139 3.48 3.64 -22.40
CA ARG A 139 3.52 3.41 -23.86
C ARG A 139 4.80 2.72 -24.32
N VAL A 140 5.90 2.88 -23.60
CA VAL A 140 7.24 2.44 -24.05
C VAL A 140 7.63 1.12 -23.40
N ASN A 141 7.33 0.94 -22.11
CA ASN A 141 7.69 -0.25 -21.36
C ASN A 141 6.69 -1.41 -21.66
N PRO A 142 7.13 -2.52 -22.27
CA PRO A 142 6.25 -3.66 -22.56
C PRO A 142 5.65 -4.30 -21.32
N MET A 143 6.38 -4.31 -20.19
CA MET A 143 5.88 -4.87 -18.93
C MET A 143 4.74 -4.04 -18.35
N ALA A 144 4.83 -2.71 -18.44
CA ALA A 144 3.75 -1.83 -18.01
C ALA A 144 2.45 -2.08 -18.80
N LYS A 145 2.56 -2.29 -20.12
CA LYS A 145 1.41 -2.67 -20.96
C LYS A 145 0.82 -4.01 -20.56
N LEU A 146 1.68 -5.01 -20.30
CA LEU A 146 1.23 -6.32 -19.87
C LEU A 146 0.50 -6.24 -18.51
N CYS A 147 1.05 -5.52 -17.54
CA CYS A 147 0.41 -5.30 -16.24
C CYS A 147 -0.97 -4.63 -16.38
N LEU A 148 -1.08 -3.58 -17.19
CA LEU A 148 -2.38 -2.95 -17.48
C LEU A 148 -3.36 -3.90 -18.17
N LYS A 149 -2.87 -4.76 -19.08
CA LYS A 149 -3.68 -5.79 -19.73
C LYS A 149 -4.18 -6.84 -18.73
N ILE A 150 -3.34 -7.29 -17.80
CA ILE A 150 -3.70 -8.23 -16.72
C ILE A 150 -4.76 -7.60 -15.81
N LEU A 151 -4.58 -6.34 -15.42
CA LEU A 151 -5.55 -5.61 -14.60
C LEU A 151 -6.89 -5.37 -15.33
N GLY A 152 -6.87 -5.31 -16.67
CA GLY A 152 -8.08 -5.18 -17.48
C GLY A 152 -8.75 -3.81 -17.45
N VAL A 153 -8.16 -2.82 -16.76
CA VAL A 153 -8.69 -1.46 -16.60
C VAL A 153 -8.88 -0.76 -17.96
N LYS A 154 -9.99 -0.05 -18.11
CA LYS A 154 -10.38 0.67 -19.33
C LYS A 154 -10.16 2.18 -19.24
N SER A 155 -9.98 2.69 -18.02
CA SER A 155 -9.77 4.11 -17.78
C SER A 155 -8.73 4.36 -16.69
N ALA A 156 -8.14 5.56 -16.70
CA ALA A 156 -7.27 6.01 -15.62
C ALA A 156 -8.02 6.16 -14.28
N LYS A 157 -9.35 6.35 -14.33
CA LYS A 157 -10.19 6.38 -13.13
C LYS A 157 -10.30 4.99 -12.50
N GLU A 158 -10.51 3.96 -13.31
CA GLU A 158 -10.51 2.57 -12.82
C GLU A 158 -9.16 2.18 -12.21
N LEU A 159 -8.04 2.53 -12.87
CA LEU A 159 -6.72 2.31 -12.29
C LEU A 159 -6.58 3.04 -10.95
N ALA A 160 -7.05 4.27 -10.85
CA ALA A 160 -7.02 5.01 -9.58
C ALA A 160 -7.83 4.32 -8.48
N CYS A 161 -9.02 3.78 -8.78
CA CYS A 161 -9.81 3.00 -7.84
C CYS A 161 -9.09 1.70 -7.40
N VAL A 162 -8.40 1.03 -8.32
CA VAL A 162 -7.57 -0.14 -8.00
C VAL A 162 -6.46 0.23 -7.02
N LEU A 163 -5.73 1.32 -7.28
CA LEU A 163 -4.66 1.78 -6.39
C LEU A 163 -5.19 2.14 -5.00
N ALA A 164 -6.30 2.88 -4.91
CA ALA A 164 -6.93 3.20 -3.63
C ALA A 164 -7.33 1.92 -2.86
N SER A 165 -7.96 0.97 -3.55
CA SER A 165 -8.37 -0.32 -2.97
C SER A 165 -7.17 -1.12 -2.45
N ILE A 166 -6.07 -1.17 -3.20
CA ILE A 166 -4.84 -1.82 -2.78
C ILE A 166 -4.19 -1.11 -1.60
N GLY A 167 -4.20 0.23 -1.58
CA GLY A 167 -3.73 1.02 -0.45
C GLY A 167 -4.50 0.70 0.84
N LEU A 168 -5.83 0.62 0.75
CA LEU A 168 -6.68 0.22 1.88
C LEU A 168 -6.43 -1.22 2.32
N ALA A 169 -6.31 -2.16 1.38
CA ALA A 169 -6.03 -3.56 1.68
C ALA A 169 -4.66 -3.75 2.37
N GLN A 170 -3.62 -3.07 1.86
CA GLN A 170 -2.28 -3.11 2.43
C GLN A 170 -2.25 -2.49 3.83
N ASN A 171 -3.00 -1.41 4.05
CA ASN A 171 -3.14 -0.78 5.36
C ASN A 171 -3.86 -1.69 6.35
N PHE A 172 -4.98 -2.28 5.96
CA PHE A 172 -5.71 -3.24 6.79
C PHE A 172 -4.82 -4.41 7.20
N ALA A 173 -4.11 -5.03 6.24
CA ALA A 173 -3.21 -6.14 6.53
C ALA A 173 -2.11 -5.76 7.53
N ALA A 174 -1.52 -4.56 7.39
CA ALA A 174 -0.51 -4.06 8.31
C ALA A 174 -1.08 -3.81 9.73
N LEU A 175 -2.24 -3.17 9.84
CA LEU A 175 -2.90 -2.94 11.14
C LEU A 175 -3.30 -4.24 11.79
N TYR A 176 -3.91 -5.16 11.04
CA TYR A 176 -4.32 -6.47 11.51
C TYR A 176 -3.13 -7.24 12.08
N ALA A 177 -2.03 -7.35 11.32
CA ALA A 177 -0.83 -8.07 11.77
C ALA A 177 -0.18 -7.43 13.01
N LEU A 178 -0.14 -6.09 13.10
CA LEU A 178 0.38 -5.36 14.25
C LEU A 178 -0.49 -5.54 15.50
N ALA A 179 -1.81 -5.56 15.33
CA ALA A 179 -2.76 -5.57 16.42
C ALA A 179 -3.07 -6.97 16.97
N THR A 180 -2.83 -8.03 16.18
CA THR A 180 -3.17 -9.42 16.54
C THR A 180 -1.96 -10.31 16.80
N GLU A 181 -1.02 -10.40 15.86
CA GLU A 181 0.07 -11.38 15.92
C GLU A 181 1.42 -10.78 16.34
N GLY A 182 1.57 -9.45 16.26
CA GLY A 182 2.86 -8.77 16.42
C GLY A 182 3.81 -9.11 15.26
N ILE A 183 4.27 -8.09 14.53
CA ILE A 183 5.09 -8.25 13.30
C ILE A 183 6.27 -9.22 13.47
N GLN A 184 6.88 -9.26 14.65
CA GLN A 184 8.01 -10.13 14.95
C GLN A 184 7.68 -11.61 14.77
N ARG A 185 6.49 -12.09 15.18
CA ARG A 185 6.12 -13.50 15.01
C ARG A 185 5.93 -13.87 13.54
N GLY A 186 5.31 -12.99 12.75
CA GLY A 186 5.11 -13.19 11.31
C GLY A 186 6.43 -13.17 10.52
N HIS A 187 7.32 -12.20 10.81
CA HIS A 187 8.66 -12.15 10.19
C HIS A 187 9.52 -13.35 10.58
N MET A 188 9.48 -13.76 11.84
CA MET A 188 10.20 -14.95 12.31
C MET A 188 9.71 -16.21 11.62
N ARG A 189 8.40 -16.32 11.36
CA ARG A 189 7.84 -17.44 10.60
C ARG A 189 8.33 -17.46 9.15
N LEU A 190 8.28 -16.33 8.45
CA LEU A 190 8.77 -16.25 7.08
C LEU A 190 10.29 -16.52 7.00
N HIS A 191 11.05 -16.00 7.97
CA HIS A 191 12.48 -16.23 8.07
C HIS A 191 12.80 -17.73 8.29
N ALA A 192 12.06 -18.38 9.19
CA ALA A 192 12.15 -19.82 9.42
C ALA A 192 11.78 -20.63 8.16
N GLU A 193 10.72 -20.25 7.43
CA GLU A 193 10.35 -20.91 6.18
C GLU A 193 11.45 -20.77 5.10
N ASN A 194 12.07 -19.60 4.98
CA ASN A 194 13.20 -19.39 4.07
C ASN A 194 14.41 -20.27 4.41
N ILE A 195 14.76 -20.38 5.70
CA ILE A 195 15.83 -21.27 6.16
C ILE A 195 15.48 -22.73 5.92
N ALA A 196 14.22 -23.14 6.11
CA ALA A 196 13.76 -24.49 5.79
C ALA A 196 13.91 -24.81 4.29
N VAL A 197 13.57 -23.86 3.41
CA VAL A 197 13.76 -24.00 1.95
C VAL A 197 15.25 -24.12 1.61
N GLN A 198 16.11 -23.28 2.20
CA GLN A 198 17.57 -23.36 2.01
C GLN A 198 18.15 -24.69 2.48
N ALA A 199 17.61 -25.26 3.56
CA ALA A 199 17.97 -26.59 4.06
C ALA A 199 17.44 -27.74 3.17
N GLY A 200 16.63 -27.45 2.15
CA GLY A 200 16.14 -28.42 1.17
C GLY A 200 14.74 -29.00 1.47
N ALA A 201 13.95 -28.36 2.33
CA ALA A 201 12.55 -28.72 2.56
C ALA A 201 11.68 -28.37 1.34
N LYS A 202 10.73 -29.24 0.98
CA LYS A 202 9.82 -29.06 -0.17
C LYS A 202 8.36 -29.23 0.24
N GLY A 203 7.48 -28.46 -0.40
CA GLY A 203 6.03 -28.57 -0.21
C GLY A 203 5.61 -28.47 1.26
N ALA A 204 4.93 -29.50 1.76
CA ALA A 204 4.44 -29.53 3.15
C ALA A 204 5.55 -29.59 4.22
N GLU A 205 6.78 -29.97 3.85
CA GLU A 205 7.92 -30.03 4.78
C GLU A 205 8.31 -28.63 5.29
N ILE A 206 8.18 -27.60 4.45
CA ILE A 206 8.63 -26.23 4.76
C ILE A 206 7.95 -25.72 6.02
N LYS A 207 6.61 -25.81 6.09
CA LYS A 207 5.84 -25.38 7.26
C LYS A 207 6.16 -26.19 8.51
N LYS A 208 6.35 -27.51 8.38
CA LYS A 208 6.67 -28.40 9.52
C LYS A 208 8.04 -28.10 10.11
N VAL A 209 9.05 -27.91 9.26
CA VAL A 209 10.41 -27.57 9.69
C VAL A 209 10.44 -26.17 10.31
N ALA A 210 9.79 -25.19 9.69
CA ALA A 210 9.70 -23.83 10.21
C ALA A 210 9.04 -23.77 11.59
N LEU A 211 7.92 -24.50 11.80
CA LEU A 211 7.24 -24.55 13.10
C LEU A 211 8.14 -25.14 14.19
N ARG A 212 8.78 -26.30 13.94
CA ARG A 212 9.69 -26.90 14.94
C ARG A 212 10.90 -26.01 15.26
N MET A 213 11.47 -25.30 14.28
CA MET A 213 12.54 -24.33 14.55
C MET A 213 12.09 -23.18 15.46
N ILE A 214 10.86 -22.68 15.27
CA ILE A 214 10.29 -21.62 16.10
C ILE A 214 10.01 -22.12 17.51
N GLU A 215 9.43 -23.32 17.65
CA GLU A 215 9.16 -23.96 18.94
C GLU A 215 10.46 -24.21 19.73
N MET A 216 11.53 -24.62 19.04
CA MET A 216 12.86 -24.82 19.62
C MET A 216 13.63 -23.51 19.86
N GLN A 217 13.09 -22.36 19.44
CA GLN A 217 13.79 -21.07 19.43
C GLN A 217 15.18 -21.10 18.76
N SER A 218 15.39 -22.01 17.81
CA SER A 218 16.66 -22.23 17.11
C SER A 218 16.45 -22.18 15.61
N ILE A 219 16.53 -20.97 15.06
CA ILE A 219 16.30 -20.69 13.64
C ILE A 219 17.65 -20.58 12.93
N ASN A 220 18.19 -21.72 12.51
CA ASN A 220 19.41 -21.78 11.71
C ASN A 220 19.40 -23.03 10.80
N GLU A 221 20.30 -23.04 9.82
CA GLU A 221 20.33 -24.08 8.79
C GLU A 221 20.68 -25.47 9.35
N ALA A 222 21.50 -25.56 10.41
CA ALA A 222 21.86 -26.83 11.03
C ALA A 222 20.64 -27.49 11.69
N THR A 223 19.90 -26.75 12.52
CA THR A 223 18.65 -27.20 13.13
C THR A 223 17.61 -27.56 12.07
N ALA A 224 17.50 -26.77 10.99
CA ALA A 224 16.59 -27.08 9.88
C ALA A 224 16.91 -28.44 9.22
N LYS A 225 18.19 -28.72 8.98
CA LYS A 225 18.66 -29.99 8.38
C LYS A 225 18.41 -31.18 9.30
N GLU A 226 18.57 -31.02 10.61
CA GLU A 226 18.28 -32.06 11.60
C GLU A 226 16.79 -32.40 11.63
N ILE A 227 15.93 -31.38 11.78
CA ILE A 227 14.47 -31.55 11.78
C ILE A 227 14.00 -32.19 10.47
N LEU A 228 14.54 -31.76 9.33
CA LEU A 228 14.18 -32.32 8.03
C LEU A 228 14.58 -33.79 7.89
N LYS A 229 15.75 -34.18 8.44
CA LYS A 229 16.17 -35.60 8.49
C LYS A 229 15.23 -36.43 9.36
N GLU A 230 14.82 -35.92 10.52
CA GLU A 230 13.86 -36.61 11.39
C GLU A 230 12.50 -36.82 10.70
N ILE A 231 11.95 -35.76 10.09
CA ILE A 231 10.67 -35.82 9.39
C ILE A 231 10.72 -36.85 8.25
N ARG A 232 11.84 -36.96 7.53
CA ARG A 232 12.01 -37.91 6.42
C ARG A 232 12.36 -39.33 6.87
N LYS A 233 12.94 -39.52 8.06
CA LYS A 233 13.20 -40.86 8.64
C LYS A 233 11.97 -41.49 9.28
N GLY A 234 11.01 -40.67 9.72
CA GLY A 234 9.75 -41.12 10.30
C GLY A 234 8.57 -41.15 9.33
N ALA A 235 8.82 -41.01 8.01
CA ALA A 235 7.83 -41.05 6.94
C ALA A 235 7.97 -42.33 6.11
#